data_AF-A0A518C7F6-F1
#
_entry.id   AF-A0A518C7F6-F1
#
_cell.length_a   1.000
_cell.length_b   1.000
_cell.length_c   1.000
_cell.angle_alpha   90.00
_cell.angle_beta   90.00
_cell.angle_gamma   90.00
#
_symmetry.space_group_name_H-M   'P 1'
#
loop_
_entity.id
_entity.type
_entity.pdbx_description
1 polymer ?
#
loop_
_entity_poly.entity_id
_entity_poly.type
_entity_poly.pdbx_seq_one_letter_code
_entity_poly.pdbx_strand_id
1 'polypeptide(L)' 'MELGVWIMTIFTGLLGVGGIWAAIVDASAVFQSSKIAFLEHRIGHKSTRWIVGIGGMLLILLSISFVAFPPG' A
#
# COMPACT_ATOMS: atom_id res chain seq x y z
N MET A 1 24.66 4.20 -0.86
CA MET A 1 23.38 3.57 -0.46
C MET A 1 23.56 2.07 -0.51
N GLU A 2 23.35 1.40 0.61
CA GLU A 2 23.44 -0.06 0.71
C GLU A 2 22.46 -0.75 -0.25
N LEU A 3 22.85 -1.90 -0.81
CA LEU A 3 22.02 -2.67 -1.74
C LEU A 3 20.67 -3.06 -1.11
N GLY A 4 20.63 -3.21 0.21
CA GLY A 4 19.40 -3.43 0.98
C GLY A 4 18.40 -2.27 0.90
N VAL A 5 18.86 -1.02 0.88
CA VAL A 5 17.97 0.17 0.79
C VAL A 5 17.30 0.22 -0.57
N TRP A 6 18.03 -0.12 -1.65
CA TRP A 6 17.46 -0.21 -3.00
C TRP A 6 16.38 -1.28 -3.12
N ILE A 7 16.64 -2.47 -2.59
CA ILE A 7 15.65 -3.56 -2.56
C ILE A 7 14.41 -3.12 -1.78
N MET A 8 14.59 -2.60 -0.57
CA MET A 8 13.47 -2.14 0.27
C MET A 8 12.66 -1.04 -0.41
N THR A 9 13.32 -0.08 -1.07
CA THR A 9 12.66 1.00 -1.82
C THR A 9 11.81 0.44 -2.96
N ILE A 10 12.38 -0.44 -3.79
CA ILE A 10 11.66 -1.02 -4.94
C ILE A 10 10.47 -1.86 -4.47
N PHE A 11 10.65 -2.72 -3.47
CA PHE A 11 9.57 -3.54 -2.93
C PHE A 11 8.47 -2.68 -2.29
N THR A 12 8.84 -1.66 -1.51
CA THR A 12 7.88 -0.74 -0.87
C THR A 12 7.10 0.04 -1.91
N GLY A 13 7.76 0.53 -2.96
CA GLY A 13 7.12 1.21 -4.08
C GLY A 13 6.15 0.30 -4.85
N LEU A 14 6.55 -0.94 -5.15
CA LEU A 14 5.69 -1.92 -5.82
C LEU A 14 4.45 -2.27 -4.98
N LEU A 15 4.62 -2.44 -3.67
CA LEU A 15 3.49 -2.67 -2.74
C LEU A 15 2.56 -1.45 -2.68
N GLY A 16 3.12 -0.24 -2.69
CA GLY A 16 2.34 1.00 -2.73
C GLY A 16 1.51 1.13 -4.00
N VAL A 17 2.12 0.91 -5.17
CA VAL A 17 1.43 0.90 -6.46
C VAL A 17 0.38 -0.21 -6.50
N GLY A 18 0.71 -1.41 -6.01
CA GLY A 18 -0.23 -2.53 -5.91
C GLY A 18 -1.44 -2.22 -5.03
N GLY A 19 -1.23 -1.53 -3.90
CA GLY A 19 -2.31 -1.09 -3.00
C GLY A 19 -3.23 -0.03 -3.63
N ILE A 20 -2.66 0.95 -4.33
CA ILE A 20 -3.45 1.97 -5.06
C ILE A 20 -4.21 1.30 -6.21
N TRP A 21 -3.55 0.45 -6.98
CA TRP A 21 -4.18 -0.28 -8.08
C TRP A 21 -5.35 -1.11 -7.58
N ALA A 22 -5.16 -1.89 -6.51
CA ALA A 22 -6.23 -2.68 -5.88
C ALA A 22 -7.43 -1.82 -5.46
N ALA A 23 -7.20 -0.60 -4.95
CA ALA A 23 -8.26 0.33 -4.59
C ALA A 23 -8.99 0.95 -5.81
N ILE A 24 -8.30 1.07 -6.95
CA ILE A 24 -8.86 1.59 -8.22
C ILE A 24 -9.70 0.51 -8.92
N VAL A 25 -9.15 -0.69 -9.14
CA VAL A 25 -9.84 -1.77 -9.86
C VAL A 25 -10.82 -2.56 -9.00
N ASP A 26 -10.98 -2.18 -7.73
CA ASP A 26 -11.85 -2.87 -6.78
C ASP A 26 -11.52 -4.37 -6.72
N ALA A 27 -10.22 -4.66 -6.61
CA ALA A 27 -9.70 -6.00 -6.75
C ALA A 27 -10.23 -6.89 -5.61
N SER A 28 -11.26 -7.68 -5.91
CA SER A 28 -11.95 -8.54 -4.94
C SER A 28 -11.01 -9.47 -4.18
N ALA A 29 -9.90 -9.91 -4.79
CA ALA A 29 -8.87 -10.72 -4.13
C ALA A 29 -8.23 -10.03 -2.91
N VAL A 30 -8.14 -8.70 -2.91
CA VAL A 30 -7.61 -7.92 -1.78
C VAL A 30 -8.70 -7.76 -0.71
N PHE A 31 -9.91 -7.43 -1.11
CA PHE A 31 -11.06 -7.24 -0.20
C PHE A 31 -11.58 -8.55 0.42
N GLN A 32 -11.34 -9.69 -0.22
CA GLN A 32 -11.64 -11.03 0.32
C GLN A 32 -10.69 -11.48 1.43
N SER A 33 -9.59 -10.76 1.68
CA SER A 33 -8.74 -11.03 2.84
C SER A 33 -9.55 -10.83 4.13
N SER A 34 -9.54 -11.81 5.04
CA SER A 34 -10.40 -11.79 6.25
C SER A 34 -10.25 -10.51 7.08
N LYS A 35 -9.07 -9.88 7.06
CA LYS A 35 -8.83 -8.60 7.75
C LYS A 35 -9.55 -7.42 7.07
N ILE A 36 -9.58 -7.40 5.74
CA ILE A 36 -10.18 -6.33 4.95
C ILE A 36 -11.70 -6.53 4.88
N ALA A 37 -12.17 -7.77 4.77
CA ALA A 37 -13.58 -8.13 4.86
C ALA A 37 -14.19 -7.74 6.23
N PHE A 38 -13.46 -7.91 7.33
CA PHE A 38 -13.89 -7.43 8.65
C PHE A 38 -14.00 -5.89 8.70
N LEU A 39 -13.06 -5.19 8.06
CA LEU A 39 -13.06 -3.73 7.98
C LEU A 39 -14.22 -3.22 7.12
N GLU A 40 -14.48 -3.88 5.99
CA GLU A 40 -15.63 -3.65 5.12
C GLU A 40 -16.96 -3.87 5.83
N HIS A 41 -17.08 -4.95 6.62
CA HIS A 41 -18.29 -5.20 7.39
C HIS A 41 -18.55 -4.14 8.47
N ARG A 42 -17.50 -3.53 9.03
CA ARG A 42 -17.60 -2.56 10.13
C ARG A 42 -17.73 -1.11 9.66
N ILE A 43 -17.10 -0.72 8.55
CA ILE A 43 -16.97 0.69 8.10
C ILE A 43 -17.59 0.92 6.71
N GLY A 44 -17.98 -0.16 6.01
CA GLY A 44 -18.56 -0.13 4.68
C GLY A 44 -17.52 -0.18 3.57
N HIS A 45 -17.89 -0.83 2.46
CA HIS A 45 -17.03 -1.10 1.30
C HIS A 45 -16.33 0.16 0.73
N LYS A 46 -17.08 1.27 0.64
CA LYS A 46 -16.56 2.54 0.12
C LYS A 46 -15.43 3.10 1.00
N SER A 47 -15.58 3.02 2.32
CA SER A 47 -14.57 3.48 3.29
C SER A 47 -13.33 2.58 3.27
N THR A 48 -13.52 1.27 3.18
CA THR A 48 -12.40 0.31 3.10
C THR A 48 -11.57 0.52 1.84
N ARG A 49 -12.20 0.82 0.69
CA ARG A 49 -11.47 1.22 -0.53
C ARG A 49 -10.57 2.43 -0.32
N TRP A 50 -11.07 3.47 0.34
CA TRP A 50 -10.26 4.65 0.66
C TRP A 50 -9.10 4.30 1.59
N ILE A 51 -9.30 3.46 2.60
CA ILE A 51 -8.23 3.04 3.52
C ILE A 51 -7.13 2.27 2.78
N VAL A 52 -7.50 1.35 1.88
CA VAL A 52 -6.52 0.58 1.08
C VAL A 52 -5.76 1.51 0.13
N GLY A 53 -6.45 2.44 -0.52
CA GLY A 53 -5.82 3.43 -1.40
C GLY A 53 -4.86 4.36 -0.66
N ILE A 54 -5.27 4.87 0.51
CA ILE A 54 -4.41 5.70 1.39
C ILE A 54 -3.21 4.89 1.89
N GLY A 55 -3.41 3.62 2.25
CA GLY A 55 -2.32 2.72 2.63
C GLY A 55 -1.29 2.56 1.51
N GLY A 56 -1.75 2.35 0.27
CA GLY A 56 -0.87 2.30 -0.90
C GLY A 56 -0.12 3.62 -1.14
N MET A 57 -0.80 4.76 -1.01
CA MET A 57 -0.18 6.09 -1.11
C MET A 57 0.92 6.32 -0.06
N LEU A 58 0.66 5.92 1.19
CA LEU A 58 1.65 6.01 2.27
C LEU A 58 2.89 5.17 1.99
N LEU A 59 2.73 3.99 1.39
CA LEU A 59 3.88 3.16 0.98
C LEU A 59 4.69 3.81 -0.15
N ILE A 60 4.04 4.48 -1.11
CA ILE A 60 4.76 5.25 -2.13
C ILE A 60 5.55 6.39 -1.48
N LEU A 61 4.93 7.15 -0.57
CA LEU A 61 5.62 8.21 0.17
C LEU A 61 6.79 7.67 0.98
N LEU A 62 6.63 6.52 1.62
CA LEU A 62 7.71 5.85 2.36
C LEU A 62 8.87 5.44 1.43
N SER A 63 8.55 4.91 0.25
CA SER A 63 9.54 4.60 -0.78
C SER A 63 10.29 5.86 -1.23
N ILE A 64 9.59 6.98 -1.44
CA ILE A 64 10.21 8.25 -1.80
C ILE A 64 11.10 8.75 -0.66
N SER A 65 10.67 8.60 0.60
CA SER A 65 11.47 8.94 1.78
C SER A 65 12.78 8.15 1.84
N PHE A 66 12.82 6.86 1.49
CA PHE A 66 14.08 6.11 1.45
C PHE A 66 15.06 6.61 0.38
N VAL A 67 14.55 7.22 -0.70
CA VAL A 67 15.39 7.83 -1.75
C VAL A 67 15.85 9.23 -1.33
N ALA A 68 14.96 10.03 -0.75
CA ALA A 68 15.24 11.41 -0.37
C ALA A 68 16.08 11.51 0.92
N PHE A 69 15.85 10.61 1.86
CA PHE A 69 16.55 10.49 3.13
C PHE A 69 17.11 9.07 3.27
N PRO A 70 18.17 8.73 2.53
CA PRO A 70 18.80 7.43 2.66
C PRO A 70 19.31 7.26 4.10
N PRO A 71 18.95 6.18 4.81
CA PRO A 71 19.57 5.88 6.10
C PRO A 71 21.05 5.62 5.83
N GLY A 72 21.88 6.51 6.37
CA GLY A 72 23.34 6.44 6.36
C GLY A 72 23.85 5.73 7.59
#